data_AF-A0A2S8AEK9-F1
#
_entry.id   AF-A0A2S8AEK9-F1
#
_cell.length_a   1.000
_cell.length_b   1.000
_cell.length_c   1.000
_cell.angle_alpha   90.00
_cell.angle_beta   90.00
_cell.angle_gamma   90.00
#
_symmetry.space_group_name_H-M   'P 1'
#
loop_
_entity.id
_entity.type
_entity.pdbx_description
1 polymer ?
#
loop_
_entity_poly.entity_id
_entity_poly.type
_entity_poly.pdbx_seq_one_letter_code
_entity_poly.pdbx_strand_id
1 'polypeptide(L)'
;MYRVYSLSKDNYANFEVPYHGKDHNDYVNGAGFCCEGKDKKLQTYGGGIGKGNEEYEKMQYYYHADHLGSSSYITNLDAQIVKHVEYVPFWEVLIEERNQSWNTPYLFNGKELDEETGLYYYGARYYNPRESIFLSMDPMFEKTGTPYQYTYQNPIRFTDPTGMEANPIYDENGNFLGTDNRGLQGEAIIMNKDNFSQGMSHEEAKSKGTLLSNYNVESDGKGGLTEKGKYQAAVFDRINMHSLGLKNRPDYDGFLTLSEANDWYRNGGGSPLFVNSALIDLFPVTLENVNQSKNGYYFNFFLTQNTETGLVYGSIKITLMDKKNGIVRLGDKKGLLDTYDFDIKPSDGTLKRAVRNIGTRIGKFVAGEGTPFDIYTYGTAKLKSNSVLFKPNAPILP
;
A
#
# COMPACT_ATOMS: atom_id res chain seq x y z
N MET A 1 -34.30 26.21 -18.16
CA MET A 1 -33.44 27.10 -18.98
C MET A 1 -32.09 26.42 -19.09
N TYR A 2 -31.90 25.62 -20.14
CA TYR A 2 -30.68 24.85 -20.38
C TYR A 2 -29.77 25.67 -21.31
N ARG A 3 -28.50 25.85 -20.94
CA ARG A 3 -27.46 26.31 -21.87
C ARG A 3 -26.64 25.10 -22.31
N VAL A 4 -26.83 24.74 -23.58
CA VAL A 4 -25.99 23.82 -24.34
C VAL A 4 -24.78 24.61 -24.81
N TYR A 5 -23.56 24.18 -24.50
CA TYR A 5 -22.38 24.61 -25.25
C TYR A 5 -22.07 23.54 -26.30
N SER A 6 -22.19 23.94 -27.56
CA SER A 6 -21.83 23.16 -28.74
C SER A 6 -20.31 23.00 -28.84
N LEU A 7 -19.83 21.77 -28.95
CA LEU A 7 -18.48 21.46 -29.42
C LEU A 7 -18.32 21.94 -30.86
N SER A 8 -17.51 22.99 -31.07
CA SER A 8 -16.98 23.31 -32.39
C SER A 8 -15.79 22.38 -32.67
N LYS A 9 -15.90 21.56 -33.71
CA LYS A 9 -14.87 20.63 -34.19
C LYS A 9 -13.80 21.30 -35.07
N ASP A 10 -13.81 22.63 -35.20
CA ASP A 10 -12.98 23.34 -36.18
C ASP A 10 -11.70 23.98 -35.60
N ASN A 11 -11.32 23.67 -34.36
CA ASN A 11 -10.01 24.07 -33.82
C ASN A 11 -8.88 23.05 -34.08
N TYR A 12 -9.15 21.99 -34.84
CA TYR A 12 -8.15 21.01 -35.29
C TYR A 12 -7.68 21.34 -36.71
N ALA A 13 -6.92 22.42 -36.87
CA ALA A 13 -6.11 22.63 -38.06
C ALA A 13 -4.84 23.39 -37.66
N ASN A 14 -3.71 22.74 -37.91
CA ASN A 14 -2.33 23.26 -37.87
C ASN A 14 -1.71 23.51 -36.48
N PHE A 15 -1.19 22.44 -35.88
CA PHE A 15 0.11 22.53 -35.20
C PHE A 15 1.22 22.17 -36.19
N GLU A 16 1.46 23.05 -37.18
CA GLU A 16 2.79 23.15 -37.80
C GLU A 16 3.69 23.92 -36.81
N VAL A 17 4.06 23.27 -35.70
CA VAL A 17 5.17 23.76 -34.89
C VAL A 17 6.43 23.22 -35.55
N PRO A 18 7.32 24.07 -36.12
CA PRO A 18 8.57 23.57 -36.63
C PRO A 18 9.36 22.98 -35.48
N TYR A 19 9.62 21.68 -35.58
CA TYR A 19 10.50 20.97 -34.66
C TYR A 19 11.91 21.52 -34.83
N HIS A 20 12.36 22.31 -33.86
CA HIS A 20 13.72 22.86 -33.79
C HIS A 20 14.62 22.05 -32.85
N GLY A 21 14.21 20.85 -32.43
CA GLY A 21 15.08 19.88 -31.79
C GLY A 21 15.87 19.11 -32.84
N LYS A 22 17.16 18.89 -32.63
CA LYS A 22 17.84 17.77 -33.30
C LYS A 22 17.42 16.50 -32.57
N ASP A 23 16.79 15.56 -33.28
CA ASP A 23 16.58 14.22 -32.73
C ASP A 23 17.94 13.59 -32.40
N HIS A 24 18.08 13.14 -31.17
CA HIS A 24 19.22 12.35 -30.74
C HIS A 24 18.87 10.88 -30.97
N ASN A 25 19.42 10.32 -32.04
CA ASN A 25 19.11 9.01 -32.58
C ASN A 25 20.17 7.94 -32.29
N ASP A 26 20.87 8.02 -31.15
CA ASP A 26 21.83 6.99 -30.74
C ASP A 26 21.41 6.28 -29.44
N TYR A 27 20.63 5.22 -29.61
CA TYR A 27 20.27 4.27 -28.54
C TYR A 27 21.02 2.94 -28.67
N VAL A 28 22.23 2.91 -29.24
CA VAL A 28 22.89 1.62 -29.59
C VAL A 28 24.27 1.42 -28.94
N ASN A 29 24.84 2.40 -28.24
CA ASN A 29 26.21 2.26 -27.70
C ASN A 29 26.45 2.85 -26.29
N GLY A 30 25.40 3.16 -25.53
CA GLY A 30 25.53 3.35 -24.07
C GLY A 30 26.40 4.53 -23.62
N ALA A 31 26.70 5.49 -24.51
CA ALA A 31 27.34 6.74 -24.14
C ALA A 31 26.29 7.84 -23.97
N GLY A 32 25.48 7.73 -22.91
CA GLY A 32 24.54 8.77 -22.49
C GLY A 32 25.04 9.43 -21.21
N PHE A 33 25.36 10.72 -21.31
CA PHE A 33 25.70 11.62 -20.20
C PHE A 33 27.08 11.42 -19.56
N CYS A 34 28.15 11.68 -20.31
CA CYS A 34 29.35 12.25 -19.69
C CYS A 34 29.99 13.29 -20.58
N CYS A 35 29.98 14.52 -20.06
CA CYS A 35 30.88 15.64 -20.33
C CYS A 35 31.41 15.82 -21.75
N GLU A 36 30.76 16.70 -22.52
CA GLU A 36 31.47 17.76 -23.26
C GLU A 36 30.52 18.91 -23.62
N GLY A 37 30.71 20.07 -22.98
CA GLY A 37 29.89 21.27 -23.21
C GLY A 37 29.59 22.01 -21.91
N LYS A 38 30.44 22.98 -21.57
CA LYS A 38 30.29 23.82 -20.36
C LYS A 38 29.17 24.86 -20.56
N ASP A 39 27.93 24.51 -20.22
CA ASP A 39 26.90 25.53 -19.94
C ASP A 39 26.98 25.95 -18.47
N LYS A 40 27.71 27.04 -18.25
CA LYS A 40 28.00 27.68 -16.96
C LYS A 40 26.79 28.36 -16.28
N LYS A 41 25.55 27.94 -16.54
CA LYS A 41 24.35 28.57 -15.92
C LYS A 41 23.59 27.70 -14.92
N LEU A 42 24.03 26.47 -14.64
CA LEU A 42 23.41 25.57 -13.66
C LEU A 42 24.38 25.01 -12.61
N GLN A 43 25.60 25.55 -12.52
CA GLN A 43 26.57 25.17 -11.50
C GLN A 43 26.64 26.20 -10.37
N THR A 44 25.65 26.21 -9.49
CA THR A 44 25.79 26.64 -8.10
C THR A 44 24.50 26.26 -7.41
N TYR A 45 24.51 25.18 -6.63
CA TYR A 45 23.78 24.96 -5.38
C TYR A 45 23.94 23.47 -5.09
N GLY A 46 25.02 23.15 -4.36
CA GLY A 46 25.39 21.80 -3.97
C GLY A 46 25.66 21.77 -2.48
N GLY A 47 25.09 20.77 -1.82
CA GLY A 47 25.29 20.51 -0.40
C GLY A 47 24.65 19.21 0.10
N GLY A 48 24.71 18.12 -0.68
CA GLY A 48 24.28 16.79 -0.23
C GLY A 48 25.32 16.10 0.64
N ILE A 49 24.90 15.50 1.75
CA ILE A 49 25.71 14.64 2.63
C ILE A 49 25.82 13.25 1.99
N GLY A 50 27.00 12.91 1.45
CA GLY A 50 27.29 11.57 0.94
C GLY A 50 28.75 11.41 0.48
N LYS A 51 29.37 10.28 0.79
CA LYS A 51 30.72 9.88 0.34
C LYS A 51 30.59 9.02 -0.92
N GLY A 52 31.30 9.37 -2.00
CA GLY A 52 31.58 8.48 -3.13
C GLY A 52 30.96 8.90 -4.46
N ASN A 53 31.57 8.44 -5.56
CA ASN A 53 31.24 8.77 -6.96
C ASN A 53 29.89 8.18 -7.40
N GLU A 54 28.78 8.72 -6.92
CA GLU A 54 27.43 8.40 -7.40
C GLU A 54 26.83 9.64 -8.05
N GLU A 55 26.33 9.51 -9.28
CA GLU A 55 25.51 10.57 -9.89
C GLU A 55 24.19 10.63 -9.13
N TYR A 56 24.07 11.59 -8.22
CA TYR A 56 22.82 11.86 -7.51
C TYR A 56 21.71 12.23 -8.50
N GLU A 57 20.51 11.68 -8.30
CA GLU A 57 19.31 12.22 -8.94
C GLU A 57 19.19 13.70 -8.59
N LYS A 58 19.33 14.57 -9.60
CA LYS A 58 19.44 16.02 -9.40
C LYS A 58 18.10 16.70 -9.07
N MET A 59 17.00 15.95 -9.12
CA MET A 59 15.64 16.43 -8.83
C MET A 59 14.97 15.50 -7.82
N GLN A 60 15.21 15.75 -6.53
CA GLN A 60 14.50 15.07 -5.45
C GLN A 60 13.56 16.04 -4.75
N TYR A 61 12.36 15.54 -4.45
CA TYR A 61 11.30 16.30 -3.80
C TYR A 61 10.78 15.53 -2.59
N TYR A 62 10.58 16.24 -1.50
CA TYR A 62 10.10 15.68 -0.24
C TYR A 62 8.70 16.22 0.04
N TYR A 63 7.76 15.30 0.25
CA TYR A 63 6.37 15.61 0.56
C TYR A 63 6.18 15.70 2.06
N HIS A 64 5.62 16.82 2.50
CA HIS A 64 5.24 17.04 3.89
C HIS A 64 3.72 16.99 3.95
N ALA A 65 3.23 15.88 4.49
CA ALA A 65 1.81 15.60 4.54
C ALA A 65 1.11 16.22 5.76
N ASP A 66 -0.18 16.54 5.61
CA ASP A 66 -1.07 16.87 6.72
C ASP A 66 -1.53 15.63 7.51
N HIS A 67 -2.46 15.82 8.46
CA HIS A 67 -2.96 14.73 9.32
C HIS A 67 -3.77 13.65 8.58
N LEU A 68 -4.11 13.87 7.30
CA LEU A 68 -4.83 12.94 6.44
C LEU A 68 -3.95 12.37 5.32
N GLY A 69 -2.68 12.76 5.26
CA GLY A 69 -1.74 12.28 4.24
C GLY A 69 -1.75 13.12 2.95
N SER A 70 -2.37 14.30 2.96
CA SER A 70 -2.38 15.20 1.80
C SER A 70 -1.12 16.05 1.75
N SER A 71 -0.58 16.25 0.55
CA SER A 71 0.62 17.07 0.33
C SER A 71 0.32 18.54 0.63
N SER A 72 0.80 19.09 1.75
CA SER A 72 0.66 20.52 2.07
C SER A 72 1.88 21.32 1.62
N TYR A 73 3.08 20.80 1.90
CA TYR A 73 4.32 21.41 1.46
C TYR A 73 5.17 20.41 0.71
N ILE A 74 5.85 20.87 -0.32
CA ILE A 74 6.84 20.08 -1.05
C ILE A 74 8.14 20.87 -1.08
N THR A 75 9.23 20.23 -0.68
CA THR A 75 10.57 20.85 -0.63
C THR A 75 11.55 20.14 -1.56
N ASN A 76 12.52 20.87 -2.09
CA ASN A 76 13.64 20.28 -2.83
C ASN A 76 14.78 19.82 -1.88
N LEU A 77 15.87 19.33 -2.47
CA LEU A 77 17.12 18.95 -1.77
C LEU A 77 17.71 20.03 -0.87
N ASP A 78 17.53 21.31 -1.24
CA ASP A 78 18.02 22.45 -0.47
C ASP A 78 17.04 22.91 0.61
N ALA A 79 16.00 22.10 0.89
CA ALA A 79 14.90 22.39 1.82
C ALA A 79 14.11 23.68 1.46
N GLN A 80 14.18 24.12 0.21
CA GLN A 80 13.38 25.24 -0.28
C GLN A 80 11.98 24.75 -0.63
N ILE A 81 10.96 25.52 -0.26
CA ILE A 81 9.57 25.24 -0.62
C ILE A 81 9.42 25.45 -2.13
N VAL A 82 9.10 24.37 -2.85
CA VAL A 82 8.84 24.41 -4.30
C VAL A 82 7.35 24.49 -4.61
N LYS A 83 6.51 23.95 -3.71
CA LYS A 83 5.06 23.95 -3.83
C LYS A 83 4.41 23.99 -2.45
N HIS A 84 3.42 24.85 -2.30
CA HIS A 84 2.56 24.97 -1.13
C HIS A 84 1.11 24.85 -1.59
N VAL A 85 0.35 23.96 -0.95
CA VAL A 85 -1.05 23.68 -1.31
C VAL A 85 -1.91 23.67 -0.05
N GLU A 86 -2.98 24.43 -0.08
CA GLU A 86 -4.05 24.38 0.93
C GLU A 86 -5.35 23.92 0.29
N TYR A 87 -6.15 23.20 1.06
CA TYR A 87 -7.36 22.56 0.58
C TYR A 87 -8.57 22.99 1.42
N VAL A 88 -9.75 23.10 0.79
CA VAL A 88 -11.02 23.18 1.53
C VAL A 88 -11.40 21.79 2.08
N PRO A 89 -12.40 21.65 2.98
CA PRO A 89 -12.74 20.36 3.60
C PRO A 89 -13.08 19.21 2.64
N PHE A 90 -13.59 19.49 1.44
CA PHE A 90 -13.80 18.48 0.38
C PHE A 90 -12.73 18.54 -0.72
N TRP A 91 -11.61 19.15 -0.38
CA TRP A 91 -10.32 18.96 -1.04
C TRP A 91 -10.20 19.53 -2.44
N GLU A 92 -11.07 20.49 -2.77
CA GLU A 92 -10.76 21.51 -3.76
C GLU A 92 -9.57 22.33 -3.28
N VAL A 93 -8.63 22.56 -4.18
CA VAL A 93 -7.43 23.36 -3.91
C VAL A 93 -7.87 24.82 -3.70
N LEU A 94 -7.65 25.32 -2.50
CA LEU A 94 -7.95 26.71 -2.12
C LEU A 94 -6.80 27.63 -2.51
N ILE A 95 -5.58 27.22 -2.17
CA ILE A 95 -4.36 27.97 -2.44
C ILE A 95 -3.37 27.01 -3.08
N GLU A 96 -2.75 27.47 -4.16
CA GLU A 96 -1.61 26.78 -4.76
C GLU A 96 -0.54 27.81 -5.12
N GLU A 97 0.61 27.71 -4.45
CA GLU A 97 1.77 28.53 -4.71
C GLU A 97 2.90 27.65 -5.23
N ARG A 98 3.49 28.04 -6.37
CA ARG A 98 4.59 27.30 -6.99
C ARG A 98 5.77 28.23 -7.25
N ASN A 99 6.96 27.72 -6.98
CA ASN A 99 8.23 28.42 -7.24
C ASN A 99 9.05 27.75 -8.37
N GLN A 100 8.53 26.69 -8.99
CA GLN A 100 9.17 25.95 -10.07
C GLN A 100 8.14 25.45 -11.10
N SER A 101 8.62 25.12 -12.30
CA SER A 101 7.78 24.58 -13.40
C SER A 101 7.45 23.10 -13.25
N TRP A 102 8.10 22.40 -12.32
CA TRP A 102 7.81 21.00 -12.04
C TRP A 102 6.48 20.87 -11.29
N ASN A 103 5.68 19.88 -11.69
CA ASN A 103 4.39 19.62 -11.09
C ASN A 103 4.26 18.14 -10.72
N THR A 104 3.80 17.89 -9.50
CA THR A 104 3.45 16.55 -9.05
C THR A 104 1.94 16.40 -9.04
N PRO A 105 1.43 15.27 -9.54
CA PRO A 105 0.00 15.00 -9.51
C PRO A 105 -0.45 14.49 -8.14
N TYR A 106 0.45 14.12 -7.22
CA TYR A 106 0.09 13.54 -5.92
C TYR A 106 -0.17 14.62 -4.87
N LEU A 107 -1.44 14.93 -4.68
CA LEU A 107 -1.89 16.03 -3.83
C LEU A 107 -2.72 15.50 -2.65
N PHE A 108 -4.04 15.50 -2.79
CA PHE A 108 -4.96 15.12 -1.73
C PHE A 108 -4.89 13.62 -1.38
N ASN A 109 -4.72 13.27 -0.10
CA ASN A 109 -4.54 11.89 0.39
C ASN A 109 -3.49 11.07 -0.38
N GLY A 110 -2.47 11.74 -0.93
CA GLY A 110 -1.49 11.13 -1.83
C GLY A 110 -2.08 10.55 -3.12
N LYS A 111 -3.31 10.94 -3.48
CA LYS A 111 -3.98 10.53 -4.72
C LYS A 111 -3.59 11.45 -5.86
N GLU A 112 -3.52 10.82 -7.03
CA GLU A 112 -3.21 11.48 -8.28
C GLU A 112 -4.37 12.37 -8.69
N LEU A 113 -4.11 13.68 -8.81
CA LEU A 113 -4.97 14.63 -9.48
C LEU A 113 -4.67 14.54 -10.98
N ASP A 114 -5.65 14.09 -11.75
CA ASP A 114 -5.62 14.19 -13.20
C ASP A 114 -5.90 15.65 -13.60
N GLU A 115 -4.88 16.33 -14.11
CA GLU A 115 -4.98 17.75 -14.48
C GLU A 115 -5.91 18.00 -15.67
N GLU A 116 -6.10 17.03 -16.56
CA GLU A 116 -6.96 17.19 -17.75
C GLU A 116 -8.44 17.24 -17.36
N THR A 117 -8.80 16.51 -16.30
CA THR A 117 -10.19 16.37 -15.84
C THR A 117 -10.48 17.11 -14.52
N GLY A 118 -9.46 17.42 -13.73
CA GLY A 118 -9.59 17.97 -12.38
C GLY A 118 -10.12 16.96 -11.37
N LEU A 119 -9.94 15.66 -11.62
CA LEU A 119 -10.46 14.57 -10.79
C LEU A 119 -9.35 13.83 -10.06
N TYR A 120 -9.64 13.35 -8.87
CA TYR A 120 -8.72 12.49 -8.13
C TYR A 120 -8.96 11.02 -8.46
N TYR A 121 -7.89 10.30 -8.79
CA TYR A 121 -7.95 8.86 -9.01
C TYR A 121 -7.74 8.10 -7.70
N TYR A 122 -8.79 7.41 -7.25
CA TYR A 122 -8.81 6.64 -6.00
C TYR A 122 -8.62 5.13 -6.21
N GLY A 123 -8.18 4.71 -7.40
CA GLY A 123 -8.06 3.30 -7.77
C GLY A 123 -9.40 2.72 -8.26
N ALA A 124 -10.37 2.62 -7.36
CA ALA A 124 -11.69 2.05 -7.67
C ALA A 124 -12.63 3.04 -8.36
N ARG A 125 -12.49 4.34 -8.07
CA ARG A 125 -13.41 5.40 -8.47
C ARG A 125 -12.65 6.70 -8.77
N TYR A 126 -13.28 7.57 -9.53
CA TYR A 126 -12.84 8.96 -9.70
C TYR A 126 -13.64 9.86 -8.76
N TYR A 127 -12.94 10.70 -8.00
CA TYR A 127 -13.52 11.65 -7.07
C TYR A 127 -13.48 13.06 -7.66
N ASN A 128 -14.61 13.76 -7.62
CA ASN A 128 -14.72 15.16 -8.01
C ASN A 128 -14.63 16.03 -6.75
N PRO A 129 -13.53 16.78 -6.55
CA PRO A 129 -13.36 17.62 -5.36
C PRO A 129 -14.28 18.85 -5.35
N ARG A 130 -14.67 19.39 -6.52
CA ARG A 130 -15.57 20.55 -6.59
C ARG A 130 -17.00 20.20 -6.17
N GLU A 131 -17.49 19.09 -6.69
CA GLU A 131 -18.84 18.60 -6.39
C GLU A 131 -18.88 17.73 -5.14
N SER A 132 -17.72 17.43 -4.55
CA SER A 132 -17.57 16.66 -3.32
C SER A 132 -18.13 15.22 -3.40
N ILE A 133 -18.13 14.60 -4.59
CA ILE A 133 -18.74 13.29 -4.85
C ILE A 133 -17.86 12.38 -5.70
N PHE A 134 -18.06 11.07 -5.59
CA PHE A 134 -17.57 10.10 -6.59
C PHE A 134 -18.41 10.16 -7.86
N LEU A 135 -17.76 10.04 -9.02
CA LEU A 135 -18.45 10.09 -10.33
C LEU A 135 -19.17 8.79 -10.68
N SER A 136 -18.68 7.67 -10.18
CA SER A 136 -19.31 6.36 -10.35
C SER A 136 -20.03 5.94 -9.08
N MET A 137 -21.11 5.18 -9.27
CA MET A 137 -21.82 4.55 -8.18
C MET A 137 -20.85 3.67 -7.40
N ASP A 138 -20.92 3.75 -6.07
CA ASP A 138 -20.18 2.88 -5.18
C ASP A 138 -20.41 1.43 -5.59
N PRO A 139 -19.35 0.67 -5.93
CA PRO A 139 -19.46 -0.76 -6.19
C PRO A 139 -20.11 -1.54 -5.03
N MET A 140 -20.20 -0.92 -3.85
CA MET A 140 -20.81 -1.42 -2.63
C MET A 140 -22.03 -0.60 -2.19
N PHE A 141 -22.72 0.10 -3.10
CA PHE A 141 -23.88 0.94 -2.79
C PHE A 141 -24.96 0.22 -1.96
N GLU A 142 -25.24 -1.06 -2.22
CA GLU A 142 -26.19 -1.87 -1.43
C GLU A 142 -25.81 -1.96 0.06
N LYS A 143 -24.54 -1.69 0.39
CA LYS A 143 -23.97 -1.72 1.74
C LYS A 143 -23.82 -0.33 2.37
N THR A 144 -23.46 0.69 1.58
CA THR A 144 -23.21 2.05 2.08
C THR A 144 -24.47 2.92 2.08
N GLY A 145 -25.51 2.54 1.32
CA GLY A 145 -26.74 3.32 1.14
C GLY A 145 -26.53 4.68 0.47
N THR A 146 -25.30 4.99 0.07
CA THR A 146 -24.86 6.32 -0.33
C THR A 146 -24.04 6.19 -1.63
N PRO A 147 -24.68 6.30 -2.80
CA PRO A 147 -24.09 5.82 -4.06
C PRO A 147 -22.88 6.64 -4.53
N TYR A 148 -22.76 7.89 -4.11
CA TYR A 148 -21.73 8.81 -4.62
C TYR A 148 -20.97 9.53 -3.50
N GLN A 149 -21.25 9.18 -2.24
CA GLN A 149 -20.80 9.96 -1.10
C GLN A 149 -19.33 9.68 -0.79
N TYR A 150 -18.61 10.75 -0.47
CA TYR A 150 -17.27 10.68 0.06
C TYR A 150 -17.31 10.75 1.59
N THR A 151 -16.65 9.80 2.26
CA THR A 151 -16.28 9.85 3.70
C THR A 151 -17.40 10.25 4.67
N TYR A 152 -18.62 9.77 4.43
CA TYR A 152 -19.81 10.11 5.24
C TYR A 152 -20.05 11.62 5.41
N GLN A 153 -19.65 12.44 4.44
CA GLN A 153 -19.69 13.91 4.54
C GLN A 153 -18.84 14.49 5.69
N ASN A 154 -17.91 13.71 6.26
CA ASN A 154 -16.95 14.17 7.26
C ASN A 154 -15.50 13.91 6.81
N PRO A 155 -15.06 14.59 5.74
CA PRO A 155 -13.75 14.39 5.13
C PRO A 155 -12.58 14.91 5.96
N ILE A 156 -12.83 15.70 7.01
CA ILE A 156 -11.81 16.16 7.97
C ILE A 156 -11.37 15.01 8.90
N ARG A 157 -12.28 14.05 9.14
CA ARG A 157 -12.09 12.94 10.07
C ARG A 157 -11.79 11.61 9.38
N PHE A 158 -12.36 11.38 8.20
CA PHE A 158 -12.26 10.10 7.49
C PHE A 158 -11.61 10.28 6.12
N THR A 159 -10.86 9.26 5.72
CA THR A 159 -10.28 9.09 4.38
C THR A 159 -10.82 7.80 3.78
N ASP A 160 -10.93 7.71 2.45
CA ASP A 160 -11.25 6.47 1.73
C ASP A 160 -10.04 6.07 0.86
N PRO A 161 -8.98 5.42 1.42
CA PRO A 161 -7.70 5.30 0.73
C PRO A 161 -7.72 4.42 -0.52
N THR A 162 -8.73 3.58 -0.71
CA THR A 162 -8.82 2.62 -1.83
C THR A 162 -10.08 2.82 -2.68
N GLY A 163 -10.96 3.73 -2.27
CA GLY A 163 -12.30 3.82 -2.83
C GLY A 163 -13.19 2.63 -2.45
N MET A 164 -12.76 1.78 -1.51
CA MET A 164 -13.40 0.53 -1.08
C MET A 164 -13.09 0.22 0.40
N GLU A 165 -14.10 0.12 1.26
CA GLU A 165 -13.90 -0.14 2.68
C GLU A 165 -13.16 -1.47 2.97
N ALA A 166 -12.03 -1.36 3.67
CA ALA A 166 -11.32 -2.42 4.40
C ALA A 166 -11.80 -2.45 5.86
N ASN A 167 -11.71 -3.53 6.65
CA ASN A 167 -12.31 -3.52 8.00
C ASN A 167 -11.47 -4.24 9.08
N PRO A 168 -11.00 -3.53 10.13
CA PRO A 168 -10.44 -4.16 11.30
C PRO A 168 -11.54 -4.88 12.09
N ILE A 169 -11.23 -6.07 12.62
CA ILE A 169 -12.18 -6.91 13.34
C ILE A 169 -11.83 -6.98 14.82
N TYR A 170 -12.83 -6.80 15.67
CA TYR A 170 -12.73 -6.87 17.12
C TYR A 170 -13.68 -7.93 17.69
N ASP A 171 -13.34 -8.45 18.87
CA ASP A 171 -14.28 -9.24 19.65
C ASP A 171 -15.26 -8.36 20.44
N GLU A 172 -16.27 -9.00 21.03
CA GLU A 172 -17.32 -8.38 21.84
C GLU A 172 -16.80 -7.64 23.09
N ASN A 173 -15.53 -7.87 23.47
CA ASN A 173 -14.84 -7.20 24.57
C ASN A 173 -13.92 -6.05 24.10
N GLY A 174 -13.91 -5.77 22.79
CA GLY A 174 -13.07 -4.76 22.16
C GLY A 174 -11.60 -5.17 22.00
N ASN A 175 -11.30 -6.47 22.06
CA ASN A 175 -9.95 -6.95 21.73
C ASN A 175 -9.82 -7.06 20.21
N PHE A 176 -8.72 -6.57 19.68
CA PHE A 176 -8.43 -6.67 18.25
C PHE A 176 -8.13 -8.12 17.85
N LEU A 177 -8.82 -8.63 16.83
CA LEU A 177 -8.67 -9.99 16.33
C LEU A 177 -7.84 -10.05 15.05
N GLY A 178 -7.95 -9.03 14.19
CA GLY A 178 -7.24 -8.95 12.92
C GLY A 178 -8.08 -8.26 11.85
N THR A 179 -8.07 -8.79 10.63
CA THR A 179 -8.76 -8.18 9.48
C THR A 179 -9.50 -9.22 8.65
N ASP A 180 -10.54 -8.76 7.94
CA ASP A 180 -11.10 -9.48 6.80
C ASP A 180 -10.13 -9.48 5.60
N ASN A 181 -10.60 -9.95 4.44
CA ASN A 181 -9.82 -10.01 3.21
C ASN A 181 -9.52 -8.64 2.55
N ARG A 182 -9.84 -7.52 3.20
CA ARG A 182 -9.68 -6.17 2.64
C ARG A 182 -8.71 -5.28 3.43
N GLY A 183 -8.41 -5.59 4.69
CA GLY A 183 -7.35 -4.92 5.46
C GLY A 183 -7.86 -4.03 6.60
N LEU A 184 -7.02 -3.09 7.06
CA LEU A 184 -7.25 -2.35 8.31
C LEU A 184 -7.96 -0.99 8.18
N GLN A 185 -8.22 -0.51 6.96
CA GLN A 185 -8.41 0.92 6.70
C GLN A 185 -9.84 1.48 6.81
N GLY A 186 -10.85 0.66 7.07
CA GLY A 186 -12.23 1.15 7.18
C GLY A 186 -12.89 0.73 8.48
N GLU A 187 -14.21 0.61 8.46
CA GLU A 187 -14.98 0.60 9.69
C GLU A 187 -14.76 -0.66 10.54
N ALA A 188 -14.64 -0.50 11.85
CA ALA A 188 -14.51 -1.64 12.76
C ALA A 188 -15.74 -2.57 12.70
N ILE A 189 -15.51 -3.86 12.49
CA ILE A 189 -16.52 -4.90 12.61
C ILE A 189 -16.32 -5.61 13.94
N ILE A 190 -17.42 -5.79 14.68
CA ILE A 190 -17.40 -6.54 15.93
C ILE A 190 -18.14 -7.85 15.74
N MET A 191 -17.53 -8.94 16.19
CA MET A 191 -18.12 -10.28 16.12
C MET A 191 -17.69 -11.13 17.31
N ASN A 192 -18.42 -12.23 17.53
CA ASN A 192 -17.93 -13.25 18.45
C ASN A 192 -16.60 -13.83 17.94
N LYS A 193 -15.64 -14.02 18.85
CA LYS A 193 -14.29 -14.51 18.51
C LYS A 193 -14.31 -15.86 17.80
N ASP A 194 -15.26 -16.74 18.10
CA ASP A 194 -15.35 -18.07 17.48
C ASP A 194 -15.82 -18.01 16.02
N ASN A 195 -16.44 -16.88 15.63
CA ASN A 195 -16.86 -16.63 14.25
C ASN A 195 -15.73 -16.07 13.39
N PHE A 196 -14.66 -15.57 14.00
CA PHE A 196 -13.57 -14.92 13.31
C PHE A 196 -12.61 -15.93 12.67
N SER A 197 -12.17 -15.62 11.46
CA SER A 197 -11.01 -16.22 10.83
C SER A 197 -10.24 -15.14 10.10
N GLN A 198 -8.92 -15.08 10.35
CA GLN A 198 -8.07 -14.06 9.76
C GLN A 198 -8.11 -14.13 8.23
N GLY A 199 -8.40 -13.00 7.59
CA GLY A 199 -8.55 -12.90 6.15
C GLY A 199 -9.86 -13.52 5.60
N MET A 200 -10.87 -13.76 6.45
CA MET A 200 -12.21 -14.18 6.01
C MET A 200 -12.80 -13.19 5.01
N SER A 201 -13.73 -13.64 4.16
CA SER A 201 -14.37 -12.72 3.21
C SER A 201 -15.12 -11.62 3.96
N HIS A 202 -15.07 -10.40 3.45
CA HIS A 202 -15.78 -9.26 4.01
C HIS A 202 -17.30 -9.50 4.10
N GLU A 203 -17.89 -10.20 3.13
CA GLU A 203 -19.29 -10.63 3.15
C GLU A 203 -19.59 -11.54 4.35
N GLU A 204 -18.69 -12.51 4.60
CA GLU A 204 -18.79 -13.39 5.76
C GLU A 204 -18.60 -12.59 7.06
N ALA A 205 -17.65 -11.67 7.11
CA ALA A 205 -17.41 -10.82 8.28
C ALA A 205 -18.64 -9.97 8.62
N LYS A 206 -19.30 -9.36 7.62
CA LYS A 206 -20.53 -8.58 7.81
C LYS A 206 -21.74 -9.43 8.19
N SER A 207 -21.82 -10.67 7.71
CA SER A 207 -22.93 -11.58 8.07
C SER A 207 -22.79 -12.16 9.48
N LYS A 208 -21.55 -12.32 9.97
CA LYS A 208 -21.24 -12.85 11.31
C LYS A 208 -20.97 -11.79 12.36
N GLY A 209 -20.77 -10.54 11.94
CA GLY A 209 -20.46 -9.40 12.78
C GLY A 209 -21.41 -8.24 12.57
N THR A 210 -21.10 -7.12 13.21
CA THR A 210 -21.86 -5.87 13.11
C THR A 210 -20.89 -4.72 13.08
N LEU A 211 -21.14 -3.74 12.20
CA LEU A 211 -20.33 -2.52 12.09
C LEU A 211 -20.47 -1.66 13.35
N LEU A 212 -19.38 -1.03 13.79
CA LEU A 212 -19.35 -0.21 15.01
C LEU A 212 -20.40 0.91 15.01
N SER A 213 -20.66 1.55 13.87
CA SER A 213 -21.68 2.60 13.68
C SER A 213 -23.11 2.14 13.93
N ASN A 214 -23.39 0.84 13.79
CA ASN A 214 -24.71 0.28 14.01
C ASN A 214 -25.01 0.01 15.48
N TYR A 215 -24.08 0.29 16.39
CA TYR A 215 -24.30 0.13 17.82
C TYR A 215 -24.61 1.46 18.50
N ASN A 216 -25.55 1.41 19.44
CA ASN A 216 -25.82 2.51 20.36
C ASN A 216 -24.87 2.41 21.56
N VAL A 217 -24.40 3.55 22.08
CA VAL A 217 -23.53 3.59 23.26
C VAL A 217 -24.38 3.88 24.50
N GLU A 218 -24.39 2.97 25.46
CA GLU A 218 -25.00 3.15 26.78
C GLU A 218 -23.93 3.47 27.84
N SER A 219 -24.27 4.37 28.74
CA SER A 219 -23.40 4.85 29.82
C SER A 219 -23.63 4.09 31.13
N ASP A 220 -23.79 2.75 31.06
CA ASP A 220 -24.16 1.93 32.23
C ASP A 220 -22.97 1.32 33.00
N GLY A 221 -21.73 1.55 32.53
CA GLY A 221 -20.50 1.39 33.32
C GLY A 221 -20.08 -0.04 33.72
N LYS A 222 -20.57 -1.12 33.08
CA LYS A 222 -20.36 -2.52 33.52
C LYS A 222 -19.71 -3.47 32.48
N GLY A 223 -18.40 -3.36 32.17
CA GLY A 223 -17.73 -4.03 31.01
C GLY A 223 -18.49 -5.12 30.19
N GLY A 224 -18.85 -4.87 28.92
CA GLY A 224 -19.35 -5.86 27.96
C GLY A 224 -20.43 -5.36 26.99
N LEU A 225 -20.86 -6.23 26.06
CA LEU A 225 -22.08 -6.05 25.28
C LEU A 225 -23.29 -6.06 26.22
N THR A 226 -24.10 -5.01 26.18
CA THR A 226 -25.49 -5.10 26.62
C THR A 226 -26.34 -5.52 25.42
N GLU A 227 -27.61 -5.91 25.64
CA GLU A 227 -28.49 -6.54 24.61
C GLU A 227 -28.31 -5.99 23.18
N LYS A 228 -28.44 -6.87 22.16
CA LYS A 228 -28.22 -6.59 20.72
C LYS A 228 -28.36 -5.11 20.34
N GLY A 229 -27.23 -4.49 20.00
CA GLY A 229 -27.16 -3.11 19.52
C GLY A 229 -26.80 -2.08 20.60
N LYS A 230 -26.30 -2.50 21.76
CA LYS A 230 -25.84 -1.60 22.83
C LYS A 230 -24.44 -1.99 23.32
N TYR A 231 -23.49 -1.06 23.19
CA TYR A 231 -22.18 -1.16 23.82
C TYR A 231 -22.16 -0.32 25.09
N GLN A 232 -21.35 -0.77 26.03
CA GLN A 232 -20.82 0.14 27.02
C GLN A 232 -19.79 1.09 26.45
N ALA A 233 -19.87 2.33 26.92
CA ALA A 233 -18.91 3.39 26.61
C ALA A 233 -17.45 2.91 26.66
N ALA A 234 -17.04 2.17 27.70
CA ALA A 234 -15.65 1.72 27.86
C ALA A 234 -15.16 0.74 26.76
N VAL A 235 -16.03 -0.13 26.23
CA VAL A 235 -15.68 -1.06 25.15
C VAL A 235 -15.65 -0.32 23.82
N PHE A 236 -16.65 0.52 23.58
CA PHE A 236 -16.72 1.37 22.40
C PHE A 236 -15.50 2.30 22.31
N ASP A 237 -15.13 2.97 23.40
CA ASP A 237 -13.98 3.86 23.49
C ASP A 237 -12.68 3.10 23.21
N ARG A 238 -12.52 1.89 23.73
CA ARG A 238 -11.34 1.04 23.45
C ARG A 238 -11.22 0.73 21.96
N ILE A 239 -12.31 0.27 21.33
CA ILE A 239 -12.33 -0.06 19.90
C ILE A 239 -12.02 1.19 19.07
N ASN A 240 -12.68 2.31 19.39
CA ASN A 240 -12.51 3.58 18.67
C ASN A 240 -11.09 4.15 18.84
N MET A 241 -10.50 4.08 20.03
CA MET A 241 -9.11 4.50 20.26
C MET A 241 -8.12 3.60 19.53
N HIS A 242 -8.32 2.28 19.57
CA HIS A 242 -7.45 1.35 18.85
C HIS A 242 -7.57 1.53 17.34
N SER A 243 -8.79 1.64 16.80
CA SER A 243 -9.02 1.81 15.36
C SER A 243 -8.42 3.11 14.82
N LEU A 244 -8.50 4.20 15.57
CA LEU A 244 -7.84 5.48 15.24
C LEU A 244 -6.30 5.38 15.27
N GLY A 245 -5.75 4.49 16.10
CA GLY A 245 -4.32 4.24 16.19
C GLY A 245 -3.77 3.35 15.06
N LEU A 246 -4.63 2.62 14.35
CA LEU A 246 -4.20 1.70 13.28
C LEU A 246 -3.40 2.41 12.18
N LYS A 247 -3.72 3.67 11.88
CA LYS A 247 -3.02 4.48 10.86
C LYS A 247 -1.53 4.70 11.13
N ASN A 248 -1.10 4.54 12.39
CA ASN A 248 0.29 4.72 12.78
C ASN A 248 1.08 3.40 12.74
N ARG A 249 0.41 2.29 12.42
CA ARG A 249 1.07 0.99 12.34
C ARG A 249 1.75 0.82 10.99
N PRO A 250 2.87 0.10 10.93
CA PRO A 250 3.60 -0.11 9.69
C PRO A 250 2.81 -0.91 8.65
N ASP A 251 1.87 -1.75 9.08
CA ASP A 251 1.07 -2.62 8.22
C ASP A 251 -0.22 -1.96 7.72
N TYR A 252 -0.43 -0.66 7.98
CA TYR A 252 -1.67 0.04 7.65
C TYR A 252 -1.88 0.16 6.13
N ASP A 253 -0.81 0.23 5.34
CA ASP A 253 -0.84 0.23 3.87
C ASP A 253 -0.93 -1.19 3.27
N GLY A 254 -0.88 -2.23 4.13
CA GLY A 254 -0.89 -3.62 3.73
C GLY A 254 0.45 -4.15 3.24
N PHE A 255 1.55 -3.43 3.43
CA PHE A 255 2.89 -3.88 3.08
C PHE A 255 3.82 -3.74 4.28
N LEU A 256 5.01 -4.36 4.21
CA LEU A 256 6.01 -4.24 5.26
C LEU A 256 7.39 -4.22 4.63
N THR A 257 8.11 -3.14 4.87
CA THR A 257 9.53 -3.00 4.53
C THR A 257 10.40 -3.64 5.62
N LEU A 258 11.67 -3.90 5.28
CA LEU A 258 12.64 -4.40 6.25
C LEU A 258 12.87 -3.41 7.40
N SER A 259 12.84 -2.10 7.13
CA SER A 259 13.02 -1.09 8.18
C SER A 259 11.86 -1.17 9.18
N GLU A 260 10.63 -1.18 8.67
CA GLU A 260 9.43 -1.26 9.49
C GLU A 260 9.35 -2.55 10.29
N ALA A 261 9.69 -3.69 9.69
CA ALA A 261 9.74 -4.97 10.39
C ALA A 261 10.75 -4.93 11.57
N ASN A 262 11.93 -4.35 11.35
CA ASN A 262 12.95 -4.21 12.38
C ASN A 262 12.56 -3.21 13.48
N ASP A 263 11.96 -2.07 13.11
CA ASP A 263 11.45 -1.09 14.05
C ASP A 263 10.32 -1.66 14.91
N TRP A 264 9.42 -2.44 14.29
CA TRP A 264 8.34 -3.12 14.98
C TRP A 264 8.84 -4.26 15.87
N TYR A 265 9.88 -4.97 15.45
CA TYR A 265 10.55 -5.97 16.31
C TYR A 265 11.06 -5.32 17.60
N ARG A 266 11.67 -4.13 17.51
CA ARG A 266 12.20 -3.40 18.68
C ARG A 266 11.09 -2.79 19.54
N ASN A 267 10.08 -2.19 18.91
CA ASN A 267 9.17 -1.25 19.58
C ASN A 267 7.69 -1.69 19.59
N GLY A 268 7.30 -2.68 18.78
CA GLY A 268 5.92 -3.11 18.58
C GLY A 268 5.37 -4.06 19.66
N GLY A 269 6.21 -4.46 20.61
CA GLY A 269 5.81 -5.25 21.79
C GLY A 269 5.26 -6.64 21.45
N GLY A 270 5.59 -7.20 20.28
CA GLY A 270 5.11 -8.50 19.83
C GLY A 270 3.71 -8.50 19.22
N SER A 271 3.09 -7.34 19.02
CA SER A 271 1.78 -7.25 18.38
C SER A 271 1.83 -7.75 16.93
N PRO A 272 0.88 -8.59 16.49
CA PRO A 272 0.91 -9.14 15.13
C PRO A 272 0.69 -8.05 14.07
N LEU A 273 1.22 -8.26 12.87
CA LEU A 273 1.04 -7.40 11.70
C LEU A 273 0.26 -8.11 10.58
N PHE A 274 -0.41 -7.35 9.70
CA PHE A 274 -1.30 -7.85 8.66
C PHE A 274 -0.95 -7.28 7.30
N VAL A 275 -0.49 -8.12 6.38
CA VAL A 275 -0.04 -7.70 5.04
C VAL A 275 -0.95 -8.24 3.93
N ASN A 276 -1.14 -7.44 2.89
CA ASN A 276 -1.89 -7.80 1.71
C ASN A 276 -1.07 -8.75 0.84
N SER A 277 -1.59 -9.96 0.61
CA SER A 277 -0.94 -10.96 -0.24
C SER A 277 -0.65 -10.43 -1.65
N ALA A 278 -1.48 -9.52 -2.18
CA ALA A 278 -1.31 -8.96 -3.52
C ALA A 278 -0.08 -8.05 -3.67
N LEU A 279 0.43 -7.49 -2.56
CA LEU A 279 1.59 -6.58 -2.55
C LEU A 279 2.93 -7.32 -2.37
N ILE A 280 2.90 -8.61 -2.05
CA ILE A 280 4.12 -9.42 -1.88
C ILE A 280 4.59 -9.89 -3.26
N ASP A 281 5.79 -9.48 -3.67
CA ASP A 281 6.37 -9.99 -4.91
C ASP A 281 6.82 -11.44 -4.75
N LEU A 282 6.27 -12.30 -5.61
CA LEU A 282 6.50 -13.74 -5.60
C LEU A 282 7.53 -14.18 -6.65
N PHE A 283 8.19 -13.27 -7.37
CA PHE A 283 9.25 -13.65 -8.29
C PHE A 283 10.40 -14.37 -7.55
N PRO A 284 10.95 -15.48 -8.07
CA PRO A 284 10.71 -16.09 -9.40
C PRO A 284 9.70 -17.25 -9.40
N VAL A 285 8.84 -17.38 -8.40
CA VAL A 285 7.87 -18.48 -8.31
C VAL A 285 6.87 -18.43 -9.48
N THR A 286 6.73 -19.54 -10.17
CA THR A 286 5.81 -19.70 -11.31
C THR A 286 4.64 -20.63 -10.99
N LEU A 287 3.59 -20.57 -11.81
CA LEU A 287 2.44 -21.48 -11.70
C LEU A 287 2.85 -22.96 -11.78
N GLU A 288 3.86 -23.27 -12.59
CA GLU A 288 4.36 -24.64 -12.73
C GLU A 288 4.95 -25.16 -11.41
N ASN A 289 5.74 -24.33 -10.72
CA ASN A 289 6.32 -24.70 -9.42
C ASN A 289 5.24 -25.05 -8.39
N VAL A 290 4.18 -24.24 -8.33
CA VAL A 290 3.11 -24.40 -7.34
C VAL A 290 2.17 -25.56 -7.69
N ASN A 291 1.83 -25.73 -8.97
CA ASN A 291 0.89 -26.76 -9.43
C ASN A 291 1.43 -28.19 -9.20
N GLN A 292 2.74 -28.37 -9.08
CA GLN A 292 3.35 -29.67 -8.77
C GLN A 292 3.22 -30.06 -7.29
N SER A 293 2.88 -29.12 -6.39
CA SER A 293 2.78 -29.39 -4.95
C SER A 293 1.35 -29.64 -4.49
N LYS A 294 1.07 -30.85 -3.99
CA LYS A 294 -0.25 -31.22 -3.43
C LYS A 294 -0.57 -30.54 -2.09
N ASN A 295 0.44 -30.16 -1.30
CA ASN A 295 0.28 -29.68 0.08
C ASN A 295 0.74 -28.21 0.28
N GLY A 296 0.85 -27.46 -0.81
CA GLY A 296 1.43 -26.11 -0.84
C GLY A 296 2.93 -26.14 -1.13
N TYR A 297 3.40 -25.19 -1.92
CA TYR A 297 4.78 -25.04 -2.33
C TYR A 297 5.50 -24.10 -1.38
N TYR A 298 6.56 -24.58 -0.72
CA TYR A 298 7.42 -23.72 0.10
C TYR A 298 8.56 -23.17 -0.73
N PHE A 299 8.71 -21.85 -0.73
CA PHE A 299 9.79 -21.18 -1.42
C PHE A 299 10.53 -20.24 -0.48
N ASN A 300 11.86 -20.28 -0.50
CA ASN A 300 12.70 -19.42 0.31
C ASN A 300 13.20 -18.25 -0.55
N PHE A 301 12.68 -17.05 -0.27
CA PHE A 301 12.99 -15.84 -1.01
C PHE A 301 14.33 -15.22 -0.60
N PHE A 302 14.88 -15.56 0.57
CA PHE A 302 16.17 -15.06 1.05
C PHE A 302 17.34 -15.41 0.10
N LEU A 303 17.24 -16.52 -0.63
CA LEU A 303 18.26 -16.99 -1.55
C LEU A 303 18.08 -16.48 -2.99
N THR A 304 17.16 -15.53 -3.19
CA THR A 304 16.84 -15.02 -4.52
C THR A 304 17.29 -13.58 -4.69
N GLN A 305 17.15 -13.06 -5.92
CA GLN A 305 17.33 -11.64 -6.20
C GLN A 305 16.23 -10.77 -5.55
N ASN A 306 15.12 -11.38 -5.10
CA ASN A 306 14.08 -10.67 -4.37
C ASN A 306 14.43 -10.58 -2.88
N THR A 307 15.34 -9.66 -2.57
CA THR A 307 15.82 -9.43 -1.21
C THR A 307 14.77 -8.78 -0.32
N GLU A 308 13.86 -7.99 -0.88
CA GLU A 308 12.79 -7.32 -0.11
C GLU A 308 11.83 -8.35 0.51
N THR A 309 11.25 -9.23 -0.31
CA THR A 309 10.39 -10.32 0.19
C THR A 309 11.19 -11.27 1.08
N GLY A 310 12.43 -11.60 0.67
CA GLY A 310 13.27 -12.57 1.36
C GLY A 310 13.74 -12.15 2.75
N LEU A 311 14.01 -10.87 2.98
CA LEU A 311 14.49 -10.36 4.26
C LEU A 311 13.36 -10.14 5.28
N VAL A 312 12.14 -9.90 4.81
CA VAL A 312 10.98 -9.68 5.68
C VAL A 312 10.22 -10.98 5.95
N TYR A 313 9.91 -11.74 4.91
CA TYR A 313 8.99 -12.88 4.99
C TYR A 313 9.68 -14.25 4.81
N GLY A 314 10.99 -14.25 4.51
CA GLY A 314 11.82 -15.45 4.48
C GLY A 314 11.31 -16.58 3.59
N SER A 315 10.74 -17.61 4.20
CA SER A 315 10.22 -18.81 3.52
C SER A 315 8.70 -18.83 3.52
N ILE A 316 8.09 -18.58 2.36
CA ILE A 316 6.63 -18.48 2.25
C ILE A 316 6.03 -19.80 1.75
N LYS A 317 4.95 -20.24 2.40
CA LYS A 317 4.07 -21.28 1.87
C LYS A 317 3.10 -20.68 0.85
N ILE A 318 3.08 -21.24 -0.36
CA ILE A 318 2.23 -20.79 -1.47
C ILE A 318 1.25 -21.90 -1.83
N THR A 319 -0.05 -21.63 -1.73
CA THR A 319 -1.11 -22.61 -2.02
C THR A 319 -1.93 -22.14 -3.23
N LEU A 320 -1.99 -22.94 -4.28
CA LEU A 320 -2.81 -22.63 -5.46
C LEU A 320 -4.30 -22.69 -5.11
N MET A 321 -5.03 -21.61 -5.39
CA MET A 321 -6.47 -21.49 -5.16
C MET A 321 -7.25 -21.55 -6.46
N ASP A 322 -6.74 -20.86 -7.50
CA ASP A 322 -7.31 -20.89 -8.85
C ASP A 322 -6.20 -21.07 -9.88
N LYS A 323 -6.19 -22.25 -10.51
CA LYS A 323 -5.22 -22.60 -11.55
C LYS A 323 -5.36 -21.75 -12.81
N LYS A 324 -6.58 -21.38 -13.20
CA LYS A 324 -6.84 -20.65 -14.45
C LYS A 324 -6.29 -19.24 -14.37
N ASN A 325 -6.49 -18.59 -13.23
CA ASN A 325 -6.11 -17.20 -13.02
C ASN A 325 -4.76 -17.02 -12.29
N GLY A 326 -4.12 -18.13 -11.87
CA GLY A 326 -2.86 -18.12 -11.13
C GLY A 326 -2.99 -17.51 -9.73
N ILE A 327 -4.18 -17.60 -9.13
CA ILE A 327 -4.46 -17.01 -7.81
C ILE A 327 -3.96 -17.98 -6.74
N VAL A 328 -3.20 -17.45 -5.79
CA VAL A 328 -2.59 -18.20 -4.70
C VAL A 328 -2.89 -17.55 -3.35
N ARG A 329 -2.91 -18.40 -2.32
CA ARG A 329 -2.96 -18.01 -0.92
C ARG A 329 -1.57 -18.18 -0.31
N LEU A 330 -1.14 -17.19 0.45
CA LEU A 330 0.14 -17.19 1.15
C LEU A 330 -0.05 -17.65 2.61
N GLY A 331 0.97 -18.28 3.18
CA GLY A 331 0.95 -18.75 4.57
C GLY A 331 0.10 -19.99 4.83
N ASP A 332 -0.26 -20.20 6.10
CA ASP A 332 -1.09 -21.31 6.57
C ASP A 332 -2.61 -21.01 6.47
N LYS A 333 -3.46 -22.01 6.75
CA LYS A 333 -4.93 -21.84 6.63
C LYS A 333 -5.52 -20.77 7.56
N LYS A 334 -4.79 -20.33 8.58
CA LYS A 334 -5.17 -19.25 9.50
C LYS A 334 -4.57 -17.90 9.08
N GLY A 335 -3.95 -17.83 7.90
CA GLY A 335 -3.32 -16.63 7.37
C GLY A 335 -1.92 -16.35 7.92
N LEU A 336 -1.39 -17.18 8.83
CA LEU A 336 -0.04 -16.98 9.37
C LEU A 336 0.98 -17.18 8.24
N LEU A 337 1.72 -16.12 7.92
CA LEU A 337 2.72 -16.11 6.87
C LEU A 337 4.08 -16.56 7.41
N ASP A 338 4.56 -15.86 8.42
CA ASP A 338 5.83 -16.13 9.09
C ASP A 338 5.82 -15.53 10.50
N THR A 339 6.74 -15.99 11.35
CA THR A 339 7.01 -15.37 12.65
C THR A 339 8.37 -14.69 12.57
N TYR A 340 8.40 -13.38 12.80
CA TYR A 340 9.62 -12.57 12.76
C TYR A 340 10.40 -12.72 14.08
N ASP A 341 11.07 -13.87 14.26
CA ASP A 341 11.67 -14.30 15.54
C ASP A 341 13.20 -14.26 15.58
N PHE A 342 13.86 -14.20 14.42
CA PHE A 342 15.29 -14.45 14.25
C PHE A 342 15.80 -15.71 14.99
N ASP A 343 14.99 -16.75 15.04
CA ASP A 343 15.37 -17.99 15.70
C ASP A 343 16.25 -18.87 14.82
N ILE A 344 17.47 -19.10 15.29
CA ILE A 344 18.36 -20.10 14.71
C ILE A 344 17.82 -21.48 15.08
N LYS A 345 17.26 -22.21 14.11
CA LYS A 345 16.81 -23.58 14.40
C LYS A 345 17.99 -24.57 14.27
N PRO A 346 17.97 -25.72 14.97
CA PRO A 346 19.04 -26.71 14.92
C PRO A 346 19.36 -27.17 13.49
N SER A 347 20.63 -27.50 13.25
CA SER A 347 21.07 -28.08 11.97
C SER A 347 20.37 -29.41 11.73
N ASP A 348 19.86 -29.60 10.52
CA ASP A 348 19.31 -30.87 10.02
C ASP A 348 20.23 -31.51 8.96
N GLY A 349 21.47 -31.02 8.84
CA GLY A 349 22.45 -31.46 7.85
C GLY A 349 22.22 -30.89 6.44
N THR A 350 21.18 -30.08 6.21
CA THR A 350 20.91 -29.51 4.90
C THR A 350 21.57 -28.14 4.71
N LEU A 351 22.09 -27.88 3.50
CA LEU A 351 22.63 -26.56 3.13
C LEU A 351 21.56 -25.46 3.27
N LYS A 352 20.30 -25.78 2.99
CA LYS A 352 19.14 -24.88 3.16
C LYS A 352 19.04 -24.36 4.61
N ARG A 353 19.19 -25.26 5.59
CA ARG A 353 19.14 -24.92 7.01
C ARG A 353 20.33 -24.08 7.45
N ALA A 354 21.52 -24.45 7.00
CA ALA A 354 22.75 -23.71 7.28
C ALA A 354 22.68 -22.26 6.78
N VAL A 355 22.24 -22.05 5.53
CA VAL A 355 22.13 -20.71 4.95
C VAL A 355 21.05 -19.88 5.63
N ARG A 356 19.88 -20.46 5.91
CA ARG A 356 18.84 -19.75 6.66
C ARG A 356 19.35 -19.27 8.01
N ASN A 357 20.06 -20.11 8.76
CA ASN A 357 20.63 -19.75 10.06
C ASN A 357 21.70 -18.64 9.97
N ILE A 358 22.43 -18.54 8.85
CA ILE A 358 23.33 -17.41 8.58
C ILE A 358 22.52 -16.13 8.38
N GLY A 359 21.48 -16.18 7.53
CA GLY A 359 20.57 -15.05 7.31
C GLY A 359 19.93 -14.56 8.61
N THR A 360 19.47 -15.49 9.45
CA THR A 360 18.94 -15.23 10.78
C THR A 360 19.93 -14.49 11.70
N ARG A 361 21.22 -14.87 11.69
CA ARG A 361 22.25 -14.18 12.48
C ARG A 361 22.50 -12.76 11.99
N ILE A 362 22.57 -12.58 10.68
CA ILE A 362 22.76 -11.25 10.06
C ILE A 362 21.56 -10.36 10.37
N GLY A 363 20.34 -10.89 10.17
CA GLY A 363 19.09 -10.22 10.48
C GLY A 363 19.03 -9.77 11.95
N LYS A 364 19.35 -10.66 12.90
CA LYS A 364 19.39 -10.31 14.33
C LYS A 364 20.42 -9.23 14.66
N PHE A 365 21.59 -9.27 14.02
CA PHE A 365 22.61 -8.24 14.21
C PHE A 365 22.14 -6.86 13.73
N VAL A 366 21.40 -6.81 12.61
CA VAL A 366 20.84 -5.57 12.05
C VAL A 366 19.61 -5.09 12.84
N ALA A 367 18.75 -6.01 13.28
CA ALA A 367 17.52 -5.70 13.99
C ALA A 367 17.73 -5.30 15.45
N GLY A 368 18.78 -5.83 16.10
CA GLY A 368 19.04 -5.61 17.53
C GLY A 368 18.18 -6.52 18.43
N GLU A 369 17.99 -6.09 19.68
CA GLU A 369 17.10 -6.79 20.63
C GLU A 369 15.66 -6.32 20.45
N GLY A 370 14.71 -7.27 20.54
CA GLY A 370 13.30 -6.99 20.34
C GLY A 370 12.41 -8.17 20.69
N THR A 371 11.11 -8.03 20.43
CA THR A 371 10.08 -9.03 20.71
C THR A 371 9.60 -9.65 19.39
N PRO A 372 9.65 -10.99 19.25
CA PRO A 372 9.08 -11.66 18.08
C PRO A 372 7.60 -11.31 17.88
N PHE A 373 7.19 -11.21 16.63
CA PHE A 373 5.78 -10.99 16.26
C PHE A 373 5.39 -11.85 15.06
N ASP A 374 4.10 -12.14 14.97
CA ASP A 374 3.52 -12.89 13.86
C ASP A 374 3.11 -11.94 12.72
N ILE A 375 3.38 -12.37 11.49
CA ILE A 375 2.92 -11.70 10.27
C ILE A 375 1.79 -12.55 9.69
N TYR A 376 0.61 -11.96 9.60
CA TYR A 376 -0.56 -12.54 8.96
C TYR A 376 -0.77 -11.95 7.58
N THR A 377 -1.40 -12.72 6.70
CA THR A 377 -1.81 -12.27 5.38
C THR A 377 -3.32 -12.12 5.30
N TYR A 378 -3.75 -11.25 4.41
CA TYR A 378 -5.12 -11.19 3.92
C TYR A 378 -5.14 -11.09 2.39
N GLY A 379 -6.33 -11.23 1.80
CA GLY A 379 -6.50 -11.23 0.35
C GLY A 379 -5.86 -12.44 -0.33
N THR A 380 -5.54 -12.29 -1.61
CA THR A 380 -4.90 -13.32 -2.43
C THR A 380 -3.81 -12.69 -3.29
N ALA A 381 -2.78 -13.47 -3.62
CA ALA A 381 -1.74 -13.05 -4.54
C ALA A 381 -1.98 -13.65 -5.92
N LYS A 382 -1.37 -13.07 -6.95
CA LYS A 382 -1.41 -13.59 -8.32
C LYS A 382 0.01 -13.88 -8.78
N LEU A 383 0.23 -15.11 -9.26
CA LEU A 383 1.50 -15.45 -9.91
C LEU A 383 1.57 -14.75 -11.27
N LYS A 384 2.71 -14.13 -11.57
CA LYS A 384 2.97 -13.53 -12.89
C LYS A 384 3.00 -14.65 -13.94
N SER A 385 2.34 -14.45 -15.08
CA SER A 385 2.42 -15.40 -16.19
C SER A 385 3.81 -15.32 -16.82
N ASN A 386 4.41 -16.47 -17.16
CA ASN A 386 5.62 -16.54 -17.99
C ASN A 386 5.29 -16.13 -19.43
N SER A 387 4.94 -14.87 -19.65
CA SER A 387 5.06 -14.23 -20.95
C SER A 387 6.34 -13.39 -20.87
N VAL A 388 7.35 -13.82 -21.63
CA VAL A 388 8.68 -13.23 -21.81
C VAL A 388 9.80 -13.74 -20.86
N LEU A 389 10.14 -15.02 -20.96
CA LEU A 389 11.51 -15.52 -20.80
C LEU A 389 11.75 -16.75 -21.70
N PHE A 390 11.38 -16.64 -22.98
CA PHE A 390 11.99 -17.41 -24.05
C PHE A 390 12.62 -16.41 -25.02
N LYS A 391 13.92 -16.10 -24.84
CA LYS A 391 14.74 -15.81 -26.01
C LYS A 391 15.09 -17.18 -26.59
N PRO A 392 14.54 -17.57 -27.75
CA PRO A 392 15.03 -18.77 -28.43
C PRO A 392 16.51 -18.54 -28.74
N ASN A 393 17.30 -19.61 -28.55
CA ASN A 393 18.71 -19.68 -28.88
C ASN A 393 19.01 -18.89 -30.16
N ALA A 394 19.93 -17.92 -30.06
CA ALA A 394 20.53 -17.34 -31.25
C ALA A 394 21.13 -18.49 -32.08
N PRO A 395 20.81 -18.61 -33.38
CA PRO A 395 21.43 -19.60 -34.22
C PRO A 395 22.93 -19.29 -34.31
N ILE A 396 23.75 -20.30 -34.00
CA ILE A 396 25.15 -20.32 -34.41
C ILE A 396 25.11 -20.32 -35.94
N LEU A 397 25.44 -19.18 -36.55
CA LEU A 397 25.66 -19.11 -37.99
C LEU A 397 27.00 -19.80 -38.34
N PRO A 398 27.10 -20.42 -39.53
CA PRO A 398 28.11 -21.41 -39.90
C PRO A 398 29.54 -20.88 -39.99
#